data_AF-A0A8D8W2Q8-F1
#
_entry.id   AF-A0A8D8W2Q8-F1
#
_cell.length_a   1.000
_cell.length_b   1.000
_cell.length_c   1.000
_cell.angle_alpha   90.00
_cell.angle_beta   90.00
_cell.angle_gamma   90.00
#
_symmetry.space_group_name_H-M   'P 1'
#
loop_
_entity.id
_entity.type
_entity.pdbx_description
1 polymer ?
#
loop_
_entity_poly.entity_id
_entity_poly.type
_entity_poly.pdbx_seq_one_letter_code
_entity_poly.pdbx_strand_id
1 'polypeptide(L)'
;MRGGIKKVPVSHVHKMDAGLYEHEINKSMLEFKAWQNKEYPRYYVKQITERHQKLNNFRAQYCKLVTSLIQTTMLPFLLVLLITFYQIAYLKYLSWFSCVRIGVEFLFTVMAMWHLTTQSERLNDCNEIIRRAVYQSQWYKCSPEVKKCVCLILRDTQQLNHLSLLNGFIVVTNGFNAKVFKAAFSFINFMKITGLL
;
A
#
# COMPACT_ATOMS: atom_id res chain seq x y z
N MET A 1 22.85 36.82 20.06
CA MET A 1 23.92 36.18 20.86
C MET A 1 25.01 35.69 19.90
N ARG A 2 26.15 36.39 19.85
CA ARG A 2 27.30 36.04 19.00
C ARG A 2 28.16 35.02 19.74
N GLY A 3 28.20 33.78 19.27
CA GLY A 3 29.13 32.76 19.75
C GLY A 3 30.49 32.95 19.08
N GLY A 4 31.50 33.36 19.86
CA GLY A 4 32.86 33.57 19.39
C GLY A 4 33.54 32.26 18.99
N ILE A 5 34.09 32.23 17.77
CA ILE A 5 34.95 31.16 17.29
C ILE A 5 36.32 31.32 17.97
N LYS A 6 36.60 30.49 18.99
CA LYS A 6 37.95 30.35 19.55
C LYS A 6 38.85 29.74 18.47
N LYS A 7 39.80 30.53 17.95
CA LYS A 7 40.93 30.01 17.16
C LYS A 7 41.80 29.14 18.08
N VAL A 8 41.89 27.85 17.77
CA VAL A 8 42.83 26.92 18.40
C VAL A 8 44.23 27.20 17.80
N PRO A 9 45.29 27.35 18.61
CA PRO A 9 46.62 27.64 18.10
C PRO A 9 47.20 26.41 17.38
N VAL A 10 47.55 26.60 16.12
CA VAL A 10 48.28 25.63 15.28
C VAL A 10 49.76 25.81 15.56
N SER A 11 50.23 25.28 16.68
CA SER A 11 51.66 25.25 16.99
C SER A 11 51.95 24.10 17.94
N HIS A 12 52.04 22.89 17.39
CA HIS A 12 52.88 21.77 17.83
C HIS A 12 52.49 20.55 16.99
N VAL A 13 52.79 20.61 15.68
CA VAL A 13 52.88 19.39 14.87
C VAL A 13 54.22 18.75 15.24
N HIS A 14 54.21 17.90 16.25
CA HIS A 14 55.29 16.95 16.48
C HIS A 14 55.52 16.20 15.17
N LYS A 15 56.79 16.09 14.75
CA LYS A 15 57.23 15.15 13.72
C LYS A 15 56.93 13.75 14.24
N MET A 16 55.72 13.26 14.02
CA MET A 16 55.43 11.84 14.09
C MET A 16 56.19 11.18 12.93
N ASP A 17 56.97 10.15 13.25
CA ASP A 17 57.66 9.35 12.24
C ASP A 17 56.66 8.83 11.20
N ALA A 18 57.02 8.96 9.92
CA ALA A 18 56.14 8.62 8.79
C ALA A 18 55.57 7.19 8.90
N GLY A 19 56.34 6.25 9.47
CA GLY A 19 55.89 4.87 9.70
C GLY A 19 54.80 4.72 10.78
N LEU A 20 54.76 5.58 11.79
CA LEU A 20 53.72 5.56 12.82
C LEU A 20 52.39 6.08 12.25
N TYR A 21 52.46 7.09 11.39
CA TYR A 21 51.31 7.68 10.70
C TYR A 21 50.69 6.69 9.69
N GLU A 22 51.53 5.97 8.94
CA GLU A 22 51.09 4.96 7.98
C GLU A 22 50.42 3.75 8.67
N HIS A 23 50.93 3.35 9.84
CA HIS A 23 50.31 2.32 10.67
C HIS A 23 48.93 2.75 11.20
N GLU A 24 48.80 4.01 11.64
CA GLU A 24 47.54 4.54 12.17
C GLU A 24 46.46 4.69 11.08
N ILE A 25 46.85 5.09 9.86
CA ILE A 25 45.97 5.11 8.69
C ILE A 25 45.50 3.69 8.33
N ASN A 26 46.39 2.71 8.30
CA ASN A 26 46.04 1.32 7.99
C ASN A 26 45.08 0.70 9.02
N LYS A 27 45.30 0.99 10.31
CA LYS A 27 44.39 0.58 11.38
C LYS A 27 42.99 1.20 11.20
N SER A 28 42.94 2.50 10.93
CA SER A 28 41.68 3.23 10.69
C SER A 28 40.92 2.68 9.46
N MET A 29 41.64 2.33 8.38
CA MET A 29 41.03 1.69 7.21
C MET A 29 40.47 0.29 7.50
N LEU A 30 41.16 -0.50 8.33
CA LEU A 30 40.68 -1.83 8.75
C LEU A 30 39.42 -1.72 9.61
N GLU A 31 39.39 -0.78 10.56
CA GLU A 31 38.22 -0.50 11.39
C GLU A 31 37.03 -0.01 10.55
N PHE A 32 37.27 0.86 9.57
CA PHE A 32 36.25 1.30 8.63
C PHE A 32 35.69 0.15 7.79
N LYS A 33 36.56 -0.72 7.24
CA LYS A 33 36.12 -1.93 6.50
C LYS A 33 35.32 -2.89 7.39
N ALA A 34 35.73 -3.05 8.65
CA ALA A 34 35.00 -3.88 9.61
C ALA A 34 33.61 -3.30 9.92
N TRP A 35 33.51 -1.99 10.13
CA TRP A 35 32.25 -1.27 10.31
C TRP A 35 31.36 -1.36 9.06
N GLN A 36 31.93 -1.19 7.88
CA GLN A 36 31.22 -1.29 6.60
C GLN A 36 30.66 -2.71 6.35
N ASN A 37 31.36 -3.75 6.82
CA ASN A 37 30.92 -5.13 6.65
C ASN A 37 29.91 -5.61 7.70
N LYS A 38 29.91 -5.05 8.92
CA LYS A 38 29.02 -5.49 10.02
C LYS A 38 27.93 -4.48 10.40
N GLU A 39 28.32 -3.26 10.72
CA GLU A 39 27.42 -2.25 11.28
C GLU A 39 26.54 -1.60 10.21
N TYR A 40 27.11 -1.34 9.03
CA TYR A 40 26.41 -0.70 7.93
C TYR A 40 25.17 -1.50 7.48
N PRO A 41 25.25 -2.81 7.14
CA PRO A 41 24.07 -3.58 6.73
C PRO A 41 22.98 -3.61 7.82
N ARG A 42 23.39 -3.70 9.09
CA ARG A 42 22.49 -3.75 10.23
C ARG A 42 21.70 -2.44 10.39
N TYR A 43 22.38 -1.31 10.22
CA TYR A 43 21.75 0.01 10.31
C TYR A 43 20.67 0.24 9.24
N TYR A 44 20.97 -0.07 7.97
CA TYR A 44 19.98 0.09 6.88
C TYR A 44 18.81 -0.87 7.01
N VAL A 45 19.08 -2.13 7.36
CA VAL A 45 18.01 -3.14 7.54
C VAL A 45 17.11 -2.77 8.70
N LYS A 46 17.66 -2.20 9.79
CA LYS A 46 16.86 -1.65 10.88
C LYS A 46 15.94 -0.52 10.40
N GLN A 47 16.47 0.45 9.64
CA GLN A 47 15.65 1.54 9.10
C GLN A 47 14.55 1.04 8.16
N ILE A 48 14.85 0.09 7.28
CA ILE A 48 13.87 -0.51 6.36
C ILE A 48 12.78 -1.21 7.17
N THR A 49 13.15 -1.97 8.20
CA THR A 49 12.20 -2.68 9.05
C THR A 49 11.30 -1.72 9.82
N GLU A 50 11.86 -0.65 10.39
CA GLU A 50 11.07 0.38 11.09
C GLU A 50 10.11 1.11 10.15
N ARG A 51 10.54 1.42 8.92
CA ARG A 51 9.66 2.00 7.90
C ARG A 51 8.56 1.04 7.48
N HIS A 52 8.88 -0.23 7.26
CA HIS A 52 7.91 -1.27 6.92
C HIS A 52 6.84 -1.43 8.02
N GLN A 53 7.27 -1.43 9.29
CA GLN A 53 6.34 -1.47 10.43
C GLN A 53 5.44 -0.23 10.50
N LYS A 54 5.99 0.98 10.29
CA LYS A 54 5.19 2.21 10.25
C LYS A 54 4.17 2.20 9.11
N LEU A 55 4.58 1.73 7.92
CA LEU A 55 3.69 1.57 6.78
C LEU A 55 2.57 0.57 7.05
N ASN A 56 2.89 -0.58 7.68
CA ASN A 56 1.88 -1.55 8.08
C ASN A 56 0.91 -1.02 9.12
N ASN A 57 1.38 -0.26 10.10
CA ASN A 57 0.51 0.37 11.09
C ASN A 57 -0.41 1.40 10.44
N PHE A 58 0.12 2.23 9.54
CA PHE A 58 -0.66 3.19 8.77
C PHE A 58 -1.70 2.50 7.90
N ARG A 59 -1.30 1.45 7.18
CA ARG A 59 -2.18 0.58 6.39
C ARG A 59 -3.30 0.00 7.25
N ALA A 60 -2.99 -0.57 8.41
CA ALA A 60 -4.00 -1.15 9.29
C ALA A 60 -5.04 -0.10 9.75
N GLN A 61 -4.59 1.11 10.07
CA GLN A 61 -5.48 2.22 10.41
C GLN A 61 -6.34 2.66 9.21
N TYR A 62 -5.74 2.80 8.03
CA TYR A 62 -6.44 3.12 6.79
C TYR A 62 -7.49 2.06 6.45
N CYS A 63 -7.11 0.78 6.44
CA CYS A 63 -8.03 -0.32 6.16
C CYS A 63 -9.17 -0.36 7.19
N LYS A 64 -8.91 -0.10 8.48
CA LYS A 64 -9.95 -0.04 9.51
C LYS A 64 -10.94 1.10 9.25
N LEU A 65 -10.44 2.29 8.95
CA LEU A 65 -11.28 3.46 8.66
C LEU A 65 -12.12 3.23 7.40
N VAL A 66 -11.48 2.79 6.32
CA VAL A 66 -12.14 2.57 5.03
C VAL A 66 -13.14 1.42 5.13
N THR A 67 -12.79 0.31 5.78
CA THR A 67 -13.72 -0.82 5.97
C THR A 67 -14.93 -0.40 6.79
N SER A 68 -14.75 0.40 7.84
CA SER A 68 -15.86 0.95 8.63
C SER A 68 -16.80 1.81 7.79
N LEU A 69 -16.24 2.72 6.98
CA LEU A 69 -17.03 3.57 6.07
C LEU A 69 -17.75 2.76 4.99
N ILE A 70 -17.09 1.75 4.41
CA ILE A 70 -17.73 0.91 3.39
C ILE A 70 -18.81 0.05 4.02
N GLN A 71 -18.59 -0.55 5.19
CA GLN A 71 -19.61 -1.40 5.83
C GLN A 71 -20.92 -0.65 6.10
N THR A 72 -20.85 0.63 6.49
CA THR A 72 -22.05 1.45 6.71
C THR A 72 -22.69 1.91 5.40
N THR A 73 -21.91 2.12 4.34
CA THR A 73 -22.40 2.69 3.07
C THR A 73 -22.69 1.65 1.98
N MET A 74 -22.16 0.44 2.05
CA MET A 74 -22.24 -0.55 0.97
C MET A 74 -23.68 -0.98 0.69
N LEU A 75 -24.48 -1.23 1.73
CA LEU A 75 -25.88 -1.63 1.58
C LEU A 75 -26.70 -0.55 0.83
N PRO A 76 -26.68 0.74 1.25
CA PRO A 76 -27.39 1.77 0.49
C PRO A 76 -26.82 1.94 -0.92
N PHE A 77 -25.50 1.81 -1.14
CA PHE A 77 -24.92 1.84 -2.49
C PHE A 77 -25.47 0.72 -3.39
N LEU A 78 -25.61 -0.51 -2.89
CA LEU A 78 -26.20 -1.62 -3.64
C LEU A 78 -27.68 -1.39 -3.95
N LEU A 79 -28.45 -0.87 -2.99
CA LEU A 79 -29.86 -0.56 -3.18
C LEU A 79 -30.04 0.55 -4.23
N VAL A 80 -29.25 1.62 -4.14
CA VAL A 80 -29.24 2.70 -5.14
C VAL A 80 -28.94 2.10 -6.51
N LEU A 81 -27.88 1.30 -6.65
CA LEU A 81 -27.52 0.66 -7.91
C LEU A 81 -28.67 -0.17 -8.50
N LEU A 82 -29.33 -1.01 -7.71
CA LEU A 82 -30.47 -1.82 -8.16
C LEU A 82 -31.65 -0.95 -8.61
N ILE A 83 -31.96 0.11 -7.86
CA ILE A 83 -33.01 1.06 -8.22
C ILE A 83 -32.65 1.80 -9.51
N THR A 84 -31.41 2.24 -9.69
CA THR A 84 -30.99 2.92 -10.92
C THR A 84 -31.07 1.99 -12.12
N PHE A 85 -30.67 0.73 -11.96
CA PHE A 85 -30.81 -0.31 -12.99
C PHE A 85 -32.29 -0.58 -13.34
N TYR A 86 -33.17 -0.65 -12.35
CA TYR A 86 -34.60 -0.76 -12.57
C TYR A 86 -35.14 0.45 -13.33
N GLN A 87 -34.79 1.67 -12.93
CA GLN A 87 -35.23 2.90 -13.60
C GLN A 87 -34.71 3.01 -15.04
N ILE A 88 -33.50 2.52 -15.31
CA ILE A 88 -32.94 2.42 -16.67
C ILE A 88 -33.85 1.57 -17.57
N ALA A 89 -34.45 0.51 -17.03
CA ALA A 89 -35.33 -0.36 -17.80
C ALA A 89 -36.63 0.34 -18.27
N TYR A 90 -37.07 1.40 -17.58
CA TYR A 90 -38.27 2.18 -17.92
C TYR A 90 -37.98 3.54 -18.57
N LEU A 91 -36.72 3.84 -18.95
CA LEU A 91 -36.30 5.14 -19.50
C LEU A 91 -37.22 5.72 -20.57
N LYS A 92 -37.86 4.87 -21.38
CA LYS A 92 -38.79 5.30 -22.45
C LYS A 92 -40.00 6.10 -21.96
N TYR A 93 -40.41 5.91 -20.71
CA TYR A 93 -41.59 6.55 -20.12
C TYR A 93 -41.27 7.75 -19.24
N LEU A 94 -39.98 8.09 -19.07
CA LEU A 94 -39.54 9.19 -18.20
C LEU A 94 -39.27 10.48 -18.99
N SER A 95 -39.42 11.61 -18.29
CA SER A 95 -39.02 12.93 -18.80
C SER A 95 -37.51 13.01 -18.98
N TRP A 96 -37.05 13.80 -19.97
CA TRP A 96 -35.62 14.00 -20.26
C TRP A 96 -34.80 14.37 -19.02
N PHE A 97 -35.33 15.26 -18.17
CA PHE A 97 -34.67 15.69 -16.94
C PHE A 97 -34.45 14.51 -15.96
N SER A 98 -35.42 13.62 -15.87
CA SER A 98 -35.31 12.42 -15.02
C SER A 98 -34.27 11.44 -15.58
N CYS A 99 -34.20 11.28 -16.90
CA CYS A 99 -33.20 10.44 -17.56
C CYS A 99 -31.78 10.93 -17.27
N VAL A 100 -31.54 12.24 -17.36
CA VAL A 100 -30.22 12.84 -17.04
C VAL A 100 -29.87 12.60 -15.57
N ARG A 101 -30.81 12.84 -14.64
CA ARG A 101 -30.58 12.60 -13.21
C ARG A 101 -30.20 11.15 -12.92
N ILE A 102 -30.95 10.19 -13.45
CA ILE A 102 -30.69 8.75 -13.30
C ILE A 102 -29.31 8.39 -13.88
N GLY A 103 -28.97 8.95 -15.04
CA GLY A 103 -27.65 8.75 -15.66
C GLY A 103 -26.50 9.25 -14.78
N VAL A 104 -26.65 10.43 -14.18
CA VAL A 104 -25.64 10.99 -13.25
C VAL A 104 -25.51 10.16 -11.98
N GLU A 105 -26.63 9.74 -11.37
CA GLU A 105 -26.63 8.87 -10.18
C GLU A 105 -25.96 7.53 -10.47
N PHE A 106 -26.26 6.93 -11.63
CA PHE A 106 -25.63 5.69 -12.08
C PHE A 106 -24.11 5.87 -12.24
N LEU A 107 -23.68 6.88 -13.00
CA LEU A 107 -22.27 7.15 -13.24
C LEU A 107 -21.51 7.40 -11.94
N PHE A 108 -22.07 8.20 -11.03
CA PHE A 108 -21.48 8.47 -9.73
C PHE A 108 -21.30 7.18 -8.91
N THR A 109 -22.33 6.33 -8.87
CA THR A 109 -22.30 5.05 -8.14
C THR A 109 -21.25 4.10 -8.73
N VAL A 110 -21.18 3.99 -10.05
CA VAL A 110 -20.19 3.16 -10.75
C VAL A 110 -18.77 3.68 -10.53
N MET A 111 -18.55 5.00 -10.63
CA MET A 111 -17.25 5.61 -10.36
C MET A 111 -16.79 5.39 -8.92
N ALA A 112 -17.70 5.50 -7.94
CA ALA A 112 -17.38 5.24 -6.54
C ALA A 112 -16.95 3.77 -6.32
N MET A 113 -17.70 2.80 -6.87
CA MET A 113 -17.33 1.38 -6.80
C MET A 113 -16.01 1.08 -7.52
N TRP A 114 -15.79 1.68 -8.68
CA TRP A 114 -14.54 1.54 -9.43
C TRP A 114 -13.34 2.12 -8.68
N HIS A 115 -13.49 3.30 -8.09
CA HIS A 115 -12.45 3.93 -7.30
C HIS A 115 -12.07 3.03 -6.12
N LEU A 116 -13.07 2.49 -5.42
CA LEU A 116 -12.86 1.62 -4.28
C LEU A 116 -12.11 0.33 -4.63
N THR A 117 -12.52 -0.36 -5.71
CA THR A 117 -11.78 -1.56 -6.15
C THR A 117 -10.39 -1.21 -6.63
N THR A 118 -10.20 -0.10 -7.34
CA THR A 118 -8.87 0.35 -7.76
C THR A 118 -7.94 0.58 -6.57
N GLN A 119 -8.40 1.22 -5.49
CA GLN A 119 -7.58 1.38 -4.28
C GLN A 119 -7.23 0.03 -3.63
N SER A 120 -8.18 -0.90 -3.60
CA SER A 120 -7.96 -2.25 -3.08
C SER A 120 -6.92 -3.04 -3.89
N GLU A 121 -6.98 -2.96 -5.23
CA GLU A 121 -5.99 -3.58 -6.11
C GLU A 121 -4.61 -2.93 -5.93
N ARG A 122 -4.54 -1.59 -5.84
CA ARG A 122 -3.27 -0.88 -5.62
C ARG A 122 -2.59 -1.25 -4.29
N LEU A 123 -3.37 -1.49 -3.23
CA LEU A 123 -2.82 -1.98 -1.95
C LEU A 123 -2.16 -3.35 -2.11
N ASN A 124 -2.75 -4.22 -2.93
CA ASN A 124 -2.19 -5.53 -3.23
C ASN A 124 -0.96 -5.44 -4.15
N ASP A 125 -1.01 -4.60 -5.18
CA ASP A 125 0.10 -4.35 -6.10
C ASP A 125 1.34 -3.81 -5.36
N CYS A 126 1.16 -2.93 -4.38
CA CYS A 126 2.26 -2.45 -3.54
C CYS A 126 2.99 -3.59 -2.81
N ASN A 127 2.25 -4.56 -2.25
CA ASN A 127 2.86 -5.73 -1.61
C ASN A 127 3.63 -6.58 -2.63
N GLU A 128 3.07 -6.76 -3.83
CA GLU A 128 3.71 -7.50 -4.91
C GLU A 128 5.00 -6.82 -5.39
N ILE A 129 5.03 -5.49 -5.47
CA ILE A 129 6.23 -4.71 -5.81
C ILE A 129 7.31 -4.92 -4.74
N ILE A 130 6.97 -4.83 -3.44
CA ILE A 130 7.93 -5.06 -2.36
C ILE A 130 8.48 -6.48 -2.45
N ARG A 131 7.61 -7.47 -2.65
CA ARG A 131 8.00 -8.87 -2.80
C ARG A 131 9.00 -9.06 -3.93
N ARG A 132 8.71 -8.52 -5.12
CA ARG A 132 9.62 -8.58 -6.29
C ARG A 132 10.96 -7.90 -6.02
N ALA A 133 10.94 -6.71 -5.42
CA ALA A 133 12.14 -5.97 -5.06
C ALA A 133 13.02 -6.76 -4.08
N VAL A 134 12.41 -7.40 -3.08
CA VAL A 134 13.12 -8.27 -2.14
C VAL A 134 13.74 -9.46 -2.88
N TYR A 135 13.00 -10.17 -3.73
CA TYR A 135 13.53 -11.30 -4.50
C TYR A 135 14.73 -10.91 -5.38
N GLN A 136 14.74 -9.70 -5.93
CA GLN A 136 15.83 -9.19 -6.78
C GLN A 136 17.07 -8.73 -5.99
N SER A 137 16.98 -8.52 -4.68
CA SER A 137 18.05 -7.89 -3.87
C SER A 137 19.23 -8.80 -3.45
N GLN A 138 19.31 -10.03 -3.97
CA GLN A 138 20.31 -11.04 -3.56
C GLN A 138 20.42 -11.27 -2.04
N TRP A 139 19.31 -11.06 -1.30
CA TRP A 139 19.24 -11.16 0.16
C TRP A 139 19.79 -12.47 0.74
N TYR A 140 19.75 -13.56 -0.03
CA TYR A 140 20.30 -14.86 0.36
C TYR A 140 21.83 -14.87 0.53
N LYS A 141 22.54 -13.84 0.06
CA LYS A 141 23.99 -13.65 0.28
C LYS A 141 24.32 -12.79 1.50
N CYS A 142 23.33 -12.14 2.11
CA CYS A 142 23.53 -11.26 3.28
C CYS A 142 23.87 -12.05 4.55
N SER A 143 24.18 -11.36 5.65
CA SER A 143 24.40 -12.00 6.95
C SER A 143 23.12 -12.67 7.49
N PRO A 144 23.23 -13.67 8.38
CA PRO A 144 22.06 -14.39 8.92
C PRO A 144 21.01 -13.46 9.57
N GLU A 145 21.45 -12.41 10.27
CA GLU A 145 20.54 -11.43 10.88
C GLU A 145 19.71 -10.68 9.82
N VAL A 146 20.36 -10.23 8.75
CA VAL A 146 19.69 -9.53 7.64
C VAL A 146 18.72 -10.47 6.92
N LYS A 147 19.13 -11.72 6.67
CA LYS A 147 18.24 -12.74 6.08
C LYS A 147 16.97 -12.92 6.91
N LYS A 148 17.09 -13.00 8.24
CA LYS A 148 15.94 -13.15 9.13
C LYS A 148 14.95 -11.98 8.99
N CYS A 149 15.44 -10.74 9.01
CA CYS A 149 14.59 -9.56 8.83
C CYS A 149 13.91 -9.54 7.47
N VAL A 150 14.64 -9.86 6.41
CA VAL A 150 14.11 -9.92 5.05
C VAL A 150 13.04 -11.02 4.92
N CYS A 151 13.25 -12.19 5.50
CA CYS A 151 12.26 -13.27 5.54
C CYS A 151 10.96 -12.85 6.23
N LEU A 152 11.04 -12.05 7.31
CA LEU A 152 9.85 -11.52 7.98
C LEU A 152 9.06 -10.57 7.07
N ILE A 153 9.74 -9.67 6.37
CA ILE A 153 9.12 -8.77 5.38
C ILE A 153 8.49 -9.58 4.24
N LEU A 154 9.19 -10.61 3.75
CA LEU A 154 8.69 -11.47 2.68
C LEU A 154 7.42 -12.22 3.11
N ARG A 155 7.41 -12.79 4.32
CA ARG A 155 6.24 -13.48 4.87
C ARG A 155 5.03 -12.56 5.00
N ASP A 156 5.26 -11.33 5.43
CA ASP A 156 4.20 -10.34 5.60
C ASP A 156 3.62 -9.85 4.26
N THR A 157 4.48 -9.65 3.27
CA THR A 157 4.08 -9.22 1.91
C THR A 157 3.44 -10.32 1.06
N GLN A 158 3.59 -11.59 1.45
CA GLN A 158 2.90 -12.72 0.81
C GLN A 158 1.39 -12.77 1.13
N GLN A 159 0.93 -12.10 2.18
CA GLN A 159 -0.49 -12.05 2.50
C GLN A 159 -1.22 -11.12 1.53
N LEU A 160 -2.32 -11.61 0.96
CA LEU A 160 -3.21 -10.83 0.10
C LEU A 160 -3.66 -9.57 0.83
N ASN A 161 -3.42 -8.43 0.21
CA ASN A 161 -3.63 -7.12 0.82
C ASN A 161 -4.75 -6.34 0.15
N HIS A 162 -5.86 -7.02 -0.05
CA HIS A 162 -7.08 -6.39 -0.52
C HIS A 162 -7.87 -5.80 0.66
N LEU A 163 -8.64 -4.75 0.36
CA LEU A 163 -9.72 -4.33 1.25
C LEU A 163 -10.73 -5.47 1.36
N SER A 164 -11.07 -5.82 2.59
CA SER A 164 -12.05 -6.86 2.88
C SER A 164 -13.18 -6.30 3.76
N LEU A 165 -14.39 -6.73 3.46
CA LEU A 165 -15.59 -6.36 4.21
C LEU A 165 -16.08 -7.56 5.03
N LEU A 166 -16.87 -7.27 6.06
CA LEU A 166 -17.48 -8.27 6.94
C LEU A 166 -16.44 -9.27 7.48
N ASN A 167 -15.34 -8.73 8.03
CA ASN A 167 -14.23 -9.51 8.58
C ASN A 167 -13.62 -10.54 7.61
N GLY A 168 -13.59 -10.24 6.31
CA GLY A 168 -12.98 -11.12 5.30
C GLY A 168 -13.96 -11.84 4.38
N PHE A 169 -15.27 -11.76 4.62
CA PHE A 169 -16.27 -12.47 3.82
C PHE A 169 -16.34 -11.96 2.37
N ILE A 170 -16.15 -10.65 2.16
CA ILE A 170 -16.16 -10.04 0.83
C ILE A 170 -14.83 -9.37 0.58
N VAL A 171 -14.12 -9.82 -0.45
CA VAL A 171 -12.88 -9.18 -0.90
C VAL A 171 -13.23 -8.20 -2.02
N VAL A 172 -12.92 -6.93 -1.80
CA VAL A 172 -13.20 -5.84 -2.75
C VAL A 172 -12.17 -5.91 -3.86
N THR A 173 -12.51 -6.59 -4.95
CA THR A 173 -11.66 -6.77 -6.14
C THR A 173 -12.42 -6.32 -7.38
N ASN A 174 -11.74 -6.17 -8.51
CA ASN A 174 -12.44 -5.92 -9.77
C ASN A 174 -13.44 -7.04 -10.12
N GLY A 175 -13.14 -8.28 -9.73
CA GLY A 175 -14.05 -9.41 -9.85
C GLY A 175 -15.32 -9.26 -9.00
N PHE A 176 -15.26 -8.59 -7.85
CA PHE A 176 -16.44 -8.26 -7.05
C PHE A 176 -17.38 -7.31 -7.81
N ASN A 177 -16.87 -6.23 -8.41
CA ASN A 177 -17.68 -5.31 -9.21
C ASN A 177 -18.38 -6.04 -10.38
N ALA A 178 -17.66 -6.90 -11.09
CA ALA A 178 -18.24 -7.69 -12.19
C ALA A 178 -19.42 -8.57 -11.72
N LYS A 179 -19.30 -9.19 -10.53
CA LYS A 179 -20.40 -9.98 -9.93
C LYS A 179 -21.59 -9.12 -9.56
N VAL A 180 -21.36 -7.92 -9.00
CA VAL A 180 -22.43 -6.96 -8.66
C VAL A 180 -23.20 -6.55 -9.92
N PHE A 181 -22.50 -6.17 -11.00
CA PHE A 181 -23.15 -5.84 -12.27
C PHE A 181 -23.91 -7.04 -12.85
N LYS A 182 -23.30 -8.23 -12.87
CA LYS A 182 -23.98 -9.44 -13.34
C LYS A 182 -25.26 -9.73 -12.55
N ALA A 183 -25.23 -9.54 -11.23
CA ALA A 183 -26.42 -9.70 -10.39
C ALA A 183 -27.50 -8.67 -10.73
N ALA A 184 -27.13 -7.40 -10.88
CA ALA A 184 -28.07 -6.34 -11.27
C ALA A 184 -28.71 -6.59 -12.64
N PHE A 185 -27.93 -7.01 -13.64
CA PHE A 185 -28.45 -7.40 -14.96
C PHE A 185 -29.37 -8.62 -14.88
N SER A 186 -28.99 -9.64 -14.11
CA SER A 186 -29.80 -10.85 -13.93
C SER A 186 -31.14 -10.53 -13.27
N PHE A 187 -31.14 -9.62 -12.29
CA PHE A 187 -32.35 -9.13 -11.63
C PHE A 187 -33.30 -8.44 -12.61
N ILE A 188 -32.80 -7.54 -13.48
CA ILE A 188 -33.64 -6.92 -14.51
C ILE A 188 -34.22 -7.96 -15.47
N ASN A 189 -33.40 -8.90 -15.93
CA ASN A 189 -33.87 -9.95 -16.85
C ASN A 189 -34.96 -10.80 -16.21
N PHE A 190 -34.83 -11.13 -14.93
CA PHE A 190 -35.87 -11.81 -14.17
C PHE A 190 -37.16 -10.98 -14.10
N MET A 191 -37.08 -9.69 -13.78
CA MET A 191 -38.24 -8.81 -13.73
C MET A 191 -38.97 -8.73 -15.08
N LYS A 192 -38.23 -8.67 -16.18
CA LYS A 192 -38.79 -8.71 -17.54
C LYS A 192 -39.53 -10.02 -17.85
N ILE A 193 -38.95 -11.17 -17.49
CA ILE A 193 -39.57 -12.48 -17.73
C ILE A 193 -40.86 -12.65 -16.93
N THR A 194 -40.92 -12.09 -15.72
CA THR A 194 -42.07 -12.22 -14.82
C THR A 194 -43.26 -11.32 -15.22
N GLY A 195 -43.13 -10.51 -16.28
CA GLY A 195 -44.19 -9.61 -16.75
C GLY A 195 -44.47 -8.43 -15.81
N LEU A 196 -43.59 -8.19 -14.83
CA LEU A 196 -43.64 -7.01 -13.96
C LEU A 196 -43.06 -5.76 -14.64
N LEU A 197 -42.52 -5.92 -15.86
CA LEU A 197 -41.81 -4.91 -16.64
C LEU A 197 -42.35 -4.80 -18.07
#